data_AF-A0A7D5N4X5-F1
#
_entry.id   AF-A0A7D5N4X5-F1
#
_cell.length_a   1.000
_cell.length_b   1.000
_cell.length_c   1.000
_cell.angle_alpha   90.00
_cell.angle_beta   90.00
_cell.angle_gamma   90.00
#
_symmetry.space_group_name_H-M   'P 1'
#
loop_
_entity.id
_entity.type
_entity.pdbx_description
1 polymer ?
#
loop_
_entity_poly.entity_id
_entity_poly.type
_entity_poly.pdbx_seq_one_letter_code
_entity_poly.pdbx_strand_id
1 'polypeptide(L)'
;MKNNMEDIENKLVDYLHGELDAADKQVLEALLDADADLYAVYARFAQTISTPDEAVMFPDKSKLLKSEPQTITRLRNWKTWAVAAAIYPWYVFLFLKHCRRIQWMSTYRRMLQPTNKLLPVSQTLLAMATGNKLTLQL
;
A
#
# COMPACT_ATOMS: atom_id res chain seq x y z
N MET A 1 -9.97 -28.25 17.49
CA MET A 1 -9.71 -29.71 17.47
C MET A 1 -10.43 -30.32 16.28
N LYS A 2 -10.07 -29.91 15.06
CA LYS A 2 -10.63 -30.39 13.78
C LYS A 2 -9.58 -31.18 12.96
N ASN A 3 -8.41 -31.41 13.54
CA ASN A 3 -7.16 -31.63 12.82
C ASN A 3 -6.74 -33.11 12.72
N ASN A 4 -7.66 -34.07 12.72
CA ASN A 4 -7.30 -35.49 12.53
C ASN A 4 -7.99 -36.10 11.32
N MET A 5 -9.29 -35.82 11.11
CA MET A 5 -10.00 -36.36 9.95
C MET A 5 -9.54 -35.69 8.65
N GLU A 6 -9.37 -34.36 8.66
CA GLU A 6 -8.85 -33.60 7.50
C GLU A 6 -7.45 -34.08 7.09
N ASP A 7 -6.60 -34.40 8.07
CA ASP A 7 -5.27 -34.96 7.83
C ASP A 7 -5.32 -36.36 7.19
N ILE A 8 -6.27 -37.20 7.62
CA ILE A 8 -6.49 -38.53 7.03
C ILE A 8 -7.07 -38.41 5.61
N GLU A 9 -7.99 -37.48 5.39
CA GLU A 9 -8.56 -37.20 4.05
C GLU A 9 -7.49 -36.72 3.08
N ASN A 10 -6.60 -35.82 3.51
CA ASN A 10 -5.46 -35.40 2.68
C ASN A 10 -4.53 -36.58 2.36
N LYS A 11 -4.21 -37.41 3.36
CA LYS A 11 -3.42 -38.64 3.14
C LYS A 11 -4.10 -39.64 2.20
N LEU A 12 -5.44 -39.73 2.21
CA LEU A 12 -6.23 -40.54 1.28
C LEU A 12 -6.11 -40.03 -0.15
N VAL A 13 -6.14 -38.71 -0.35
CA VAL A 13 -5.92 -38.09 -1.66
C VAL A 13 -4.51 -38.37 -2.14
N ASP A 14 -3.49 -38.11 -1.32
CA ASP A 14 -2.09 -38.37 -1.65
C ASP A 14 -1.85 -39.85 -1.98
N TYR A 15 -2.50 -40.77 -1.25
CA TYR A 15 -2.46 -42.20 -1.51
C TYR A 15 -3.02 -42.55 -2.90
N LEU A 16 -4.17 -41.97 -3.27
CA LEU A 16 -4.79 -42.19 -4.59
C LEU A 16 -3.93 -41.64 -5.74
N HIS A 17 -3.20 -40.55 -5.50
CA HIS A 17 -2.28 -39.95 -6.46
C HIS A 17 -0.88 -40.59 -6.46
N GLY A 18 -0.59 -41.49 -5.51
CA GLY A 18 0.71 -42.15 -5.38
C GLY A 18 1.82 -41.22 -4.86
N GLU A 19 1.46 -40.13 -4.19
CA GLU A 19 2.38 -39.12 -3.64
C GLU A 19 2.78 -39.40 -2.18
N LEU A 20 2.16 -40.43 -1.56
CA LEU A 20 2.39 -40.78 -0.15
C LEU A 20 3.67 -41.63 0.05
N ASP A 21 4.44 -41.33 1.10
CA ASP A 21 5.63 -42.10 1.47
C ASP A 21 5.29 -43.54 1.92
N ALA A 22 6.24 -44.46 1.78
CA ALA A 22 6.05 -45.88 2.06
C ALA A 22 5.67 -46.17 3.51
N ALA A 23 6.18 -45.39 4.48
CA ALA A 23 5.86 -45.55 5.89
C ALA A 23 4.40 -45.13 6.19
N ASP A 24 4.00 -43.96 5.70
CA ASP A 24 2.64 -43.45 5.86
C ASP A 24 1.61 -44.31 5.13
N LYS A 25 1.99 -44.89 3.99
CA LYS A 25 1.16 -45.82 3.23
C LYS A 25 0.75 -47.04 4.05
N GLN A 26 1.70 -47.67 4.74
CA GLN A 26 1.41 -48.84 5.58
C GLN A 26 0.48 -48.51 6.75
N VAL A 27 0.67 -47.34 7.36
CA VAL A 27 -0.20 -46.87 8.44
C VAL A 27 -1.61 -46.62 7.92
N LEU A 28 -1.75 -45.99 6.76
CA LEU A 28 -3.04 -45.70 6.15
C LEU A 28 -3.77 -47.00 5.75
N GLU A 29 -3.08 -47.95 5.14
CA GLU A 29 -3.66 -49.25 4.77
C GLU A 29 -4.18 -50.01 6.00
N ALA A 30 -3.44 -50.00 7.11
CA ALA A 30 -3.91 -50.58 8.37
C ALA A 30 -5.14 -49.86 8.95
N LEU A 31 -5.28 -48.56 8.73
CA LEU A 31 -6.46 -47.79 9.12
C LEU A 31 -7.67 -48.10 8.23
N LEU A 32 -7.47 -48.26 6.92
CA LEU A 32 -8.53 -48.68 6.00
C LEU A 32 -9.07 -50.08 6.32
N ASP A 33 -8.20 -51.00 6.73
CA ASP A 33 -8.62 -52.36 7.13
C ASP A 33 -9.37 -52.37 8.47
N ALA A 34 -9.08 -51.41 9.36
CA ALA A 34 -9.70 -51.32 10.67
C ALA A 34 -11.06 -50.60 10.68
N ASP A 35 -11.30 -49.68 9.74
CA ASP A 35 -12.47 -48.81 9.72
C ASP A 35 -13.24 -48.87 8.38
N ALA A 36 -14.41 -49.50 8.41
CA ALA A 36 -15.29 -49.63 7.25
C ALA A 36 -15.88 -48.28 6.78
N ASP A 37 -16.06 -47.30 7.67
CA ASP A 37 -16.56 -45.98 7.31
C ASP A 37 -15.49 -45.20 6.52
N LEU A 38 -14.22 -45.33 6.93
CA LEU A 38 -13.07 -44.74 6.24
C LEU A 38 -12.90 -45.36 4.85
N TYR A 39 -13.11 -46.68 4.71
CA TYR A 39 -13.12 -47.33 3.40
C TYR A 39 -14.24 -46.80 2.48
N ALA A 40 -15.42 -46.49 3.02
CA ALA A 40 -16.50 -45.90 2.24
C ALA A 40 -16.14 -44.49 1.72
N VAL A 41 -15.39 -43.72 2.49
CA VAL A 41 -14.83 -42.42 2.06
C VAL A 41 -13.78 -42.61 0.97
N TYR A 42 -12.83 -43.53 1.16
CA TYR A 42 -11.85 -43.93 0.14
C TYR A 42 -12.52 -44.31 -1.18
N ALA A 43 -13.56 -45.15 -1.13
CA ALA A 43 -14.28 -45.60 -2.32
C ALA A 43 -14.95 -44.45 -3.09
N ARG A 44 -15.39 -43.38 -2.40
CA ARG A 44 -15.92 -42.17 -3.05
C ARG A 44 -14.82 -41.39 -3.74
N PHE A 45 -13.66 -41.23 -3.11
CA PHE A 45 -12.52 -40.55 -3.73
C PHE A 45 -11.94 -41.36 -4.90
N ALA A 46 -11.92 -42.69 -4.83
CA ALA A 46 -11.45 -43.52 -5.94
C ALA A 46 -12.29 -43.31 -7.23
N GLN A 47 -13.57 -42.96 -7.10
CA GLN A 47 -14.46 -42.67 -8.24
C GLN A 47 -14.17 -41.32 -8.92
N THR A 48 -13.41 -40.42 -8.27
CA THR A 48 -13.06 -39.11 -8.85
C THR A 48 -11.83 -39.19 -9.75
N ILE A 49 -11.09 -40.31 -9.72
CA ILE A 49 -9.95 -40.54 -10.61
C ILE A 49 -10.47 -40.63 -12.05
N SER A 50 -10.23 -39.55 -12.80
CA SER A 50 -10.54 -39.48 -14.22
C SER A 50 -9.37 -40.05 -15.00
N THR A 51 -9.58 -41.19 -15.67
CA THR A 51 -8.60 -41.71 -16.63
C THR A 51 -8.73 -40.92 -17.94
N PRO A 52 -7.62 -40.36 -18.46
CA PRO A 52 -7.67 -39.61 -19.70
C PRO A 52 -8.04 -40.56 -20.85
N ASP A 53 -8.95 -40.11 -21.72
CA ASP A 53 -9.25 -40.81 -22.96
C ASP A 53 -8.07 -40.64 -23.93
N GLU A 54 -7.25 -41.68 -24.05
CA GLU A 54 -6.09 -41.70 -24.96
C GLU A 54 -6.49 -41.72 -26.44
N ALA A 55 -7.76 -41.93 -26.79
CA ALA A 55 -8.22 -41.78 -28.17
C ALA A 55 -8.27 -40.31 -28.62
N VAL A 56 -8.48 -39.39 -27.66
CA VAL A 56 -8.56 -37.95 -27.92
C VAL A 56 -7.21 -37.30 -27.65
N MET A 57 -6.26 -37.51 -28.57
CA MET A 57 -4.96 -36.85 -28.52
C MET A 57 -4.92 -35.59 -29.37
N PHE A 58 -4.35 -34.52 -28.83
CA PHE A 58 -3.97 -33.37 -29.63
C PHE A 58 -2.65 -33.68 -30.36
N PRO A 59 -2.66 -33.87 -31.70
CA PRO A 59 -1.55 -34.50 -32.42
C PRO A 59 -0.27 -33.65 -32.44
N ASP A 60 -0.39 -32.33 -32.31
CA ASP A 60 0.76 -31.43 -32.40
C ASP A 60 0.82 -30.46 -31.22
N LYS A 61 1.37 -30.93 -30.09
CA LYS A 61 1.47 -30.14 -28.85
C LYS A 61 2.25 -28.83 -29.02
N SER A 62 3.08 -28.70 -30.05
CA SER A 62 3.80 -27.45 -30.33
C SER A 62 2.86 -26.27 -30.63
N LYS A 63 1.67 -26.56 -31.19
CA LYS A 63 0.65 -25.56 -31.50
C LYS A 63 -0.14 -25.08 -30.28
N LEU A 64 -0.05 -25.76 -29.13
CA LEU A 64 -0.68 -25.31 -27.87
C LEU A 64 0.03 -24.06 -27.32
N LEU A 65 1.30 -23.88 -27.64
CA LEU A 65 2.07 -22.74 -27.18
C LEU A 65 1.69 -21.49 -27.99
N LYS A 66 0.80 -20.67 -27.45
CA LYS A 66 0.50 -19.36 -28.02
C LYS A 66 1.68 -18.42 -27.78
N SER A 67 2.45 -18.13 -28.82
CA SER A 67 3.44 -17.06 -28.78
C SER A 67 2.71 -15.72 -28.93
N GLU A 68 2.31 -15.10 -27.83
CA GLU A 68 1.92 -13.70 -27.88
C GLU A 68 3.14 -12.86 -28.24
N PRO A 69 3.06 -11.96 -29.25
CA PRO A 69 4.15 -11.03 -29.49
C PRO A 69 4.23 -10.13 -28.26
N GLN A 70 5.23 -10.40 -27.41
CA GLN A 70 5.66 -9.60 -26.28
C GLN A 70 6.06 -8.22 -26.79
N THR A 71 5.08 -7.39 -27.10
CA THR A 71 5.27 -5.99 -27.45
C THR A 71 5.46 -5.28 -26.13
N ILE A 72 6.61 -5.50 -25.49
CA ILE A 72 7.05 -4.75 -24.32
C ILE A 72 7.24 -3.31 -24.80
N THR A 73 6.20 -2.48 -24.73
CA THR A 73 6.29 -1.05 -25.04
C THR A 73 7.04 -0.34 -23.90
N ARG A 74 8.36 -0.57 -23.80
CA ARG A 74 9.23 -0.06 -22.73
C ARG A 74 9.59 1.43 -22.88
N LEU A 75 9.18 2.08 -23.96
CA LEU A 75 9.63 3.43 -24.34
C LEU A 75 8.49 4.46 -24.50
N ARG A 76 7.34 4.28 -23.84
CA ARG A 76 6.25 5.28 -23.89
C ARG A 76 6.57 6.53 -23.04
N ASN A 77 7.36 6.36 -21.98
CA ASN A 77 7.41 7.36 -20.89
C ASN A 77 8.60 8.34 -20.98
N TRP A 78 9.48 8.25 -21.97
CA TRP A 78 10.59 9.23 -22.06
C TRP A 78 10.10 10.63 -22.45
N LYS A 79 9.05 10.69 -23.27
CA LYS A 79 8.44 11.96 -23.70
C LYS A 79 7.83 12.72 -22.52
N THR A 80 7.25 12.03 -21.53
CA THR A 80 6.69 12.68 -20.34
C THR A 80 7.76 13.32 -19.46
N TRP A 81 8.94 12.72 -19.36
CA TRP A 81 10.05 13.27 -18.57
C TRP A 81 10.71 14.47 -19.28
N ALA A 82 10.76 14.46 -20.61
CA ALA A 82 11.29 15.58 -21.40
C ALA A 82 10.44 16.86 -21.27
N VAL A 83 9.10 16.74 -21.23
CA VAL A 83 8.20 17.91 -21.07
C VAL A 83 8.35 18.55 -19.69
N ALA A 84 8.47 17.75 -18.63
CA ALA A 84 8.63 18.26 -17.27
C ALA A 84 9.91 19.11 -17.10
N ALA A 85 11.02 18.67 -17.69
CA ALA A 85 12.30 19.39 -17.61
C ALA A 85 12.27 20.76 -18.29
N ALA A 86 11.45 20.95 -19.33
CA ALA A 86 11.33 22.23 -20.03
C ALA A 86 10.47 23.26 -19.26
N ILE A 87 9.44 22.78 -18.56
CA ILE A 87 8.45 23.66 -17.89
C ILE A 87 8.90 24.06 -16.47
N TYR A 88 9.63 23.17 -15.78
CA TYR A 88 10.11 23.42 -14.42
C TYR A 88 10.93 24.72 -14.24
N PRO A 89 11.92 25.05 -15.09
CA PRO A 89 12.69 26.28 -14.93
C PRO A 89 11.83 27.54 -15.09
N TRP A 90 10.82 27.51 -15.96
CA TRP A 90 9.88 28.61 -16.12
C TRP A 90 9.04 28.84 -14.85
N TYR A 91 8.51 27.76 -14.27
CA TYR A 91 7.76 27.83 -13.00
C TYR A 91 8.63 28.35 -11.84
N VAL A 92 9.85 27.86 -11.70
CA VAL A 92 10.78 28.30 -10.65
C VAL A 92 11.09 29.79 -10.79
N PHE A 93 11.33 30.28 -12.02
CA PHE A 93 11.60 31.69 -12.27
C PHE A 93 10.41 32.59 -11.90
N LEU A 94 9.19 32.20 -12.27
CA LEU A 94 7.98 32.95 -11.92
C LEU A 94 7.74 32.96 -10.41
N PHE A 95 7.93 31.82 -9.73
CA PHE A 95 7.81 31.71 -8.28
C PHE A 95 8.80 32.63 -7.54
N LEU A 96 10.07 32.65 -7.96
CA LEU A 96 11.09 33.52 -7.40
C LEU A 96 10.75 35.00 -7.57
N LYS A 97 10.22 35.40 -8.74
CA LYS A 97 9.73 36.77 -8.95
C LYS A 97 8.55 37.09 -8.05
N HIS A 98 7.62 36.15 -7.85
CA HIS A 98 6.44 36.36 -7.03
C HIS A 98 6.78 36.51 -5.54
N CYS A 99 7.69 35.67 -5.00
CA CYS A 99 8.17 35.79 -3.62
C CYS A 99 8.86 37.14 -3.35
N ARG A 100 9.69 37.63 -4.29
CA ARG A 100 10.32 38.95 -4.15
C ARG A 100 9.30 40.10 -4.12
N ARG A 101 8.16 39.95 -4.79
CA ARG A 101 7.09 40.96 -4.84
C ARG A 101 6.30 41.05 -3.52
N ILE A 102 6.14 39.93 -2.81
CA ILE A 102 5.40 39.87 -1.54
C ILE A 102 6.19 40.54 -0.40
N GLN A 103 7.52 40.47 -0.42
CA GLN A 103 8.37 41.09 0.61
C GLN A 103 8.27 42.64 0.63
N TRP A 104 7.85 43.27 -0.48
CA TRP A 104 7.60 44.71 -0.50
C TRP A 104 6.32 45.12 0.24
N MET A 105 5.32 44.25 0.43
CA MET A 105 4.08 44.65 1.14
C MET A 105 4.18 44.57 2.66
N SER A 106 5.06 43.74 3.21
CA SER A 106 5.21 43.59 4.67
C SER A 106 5.94 44.78 5.31
N THR A 107 6.80 45.48 4.57
CA THR A 107 7.53 46.65 5.04
C THR A 107 6.66 47.92 5.08
N TYR A 108 5.67 48.08 4.18
CA TYR A 108 4.80 49.26 4.20
C TYR A 108 3.76 49.27 5.33
N ARG A 109 3.37 48.11 5.87
CA ARG A 109 2.39 48.02 6.98
C ARG A 109 2.88 48.70 8.26
N ARG A 110 4.19 48.83 8.46
CA ARG A 110 4.78 49.38 9.68
C ARG A 110 4.82 50.92 9.69
N MET A 111 4.56 51.59 8.55
CA MET A 111 4.66 53.06 8.44
C MET A 111 3.30 53.80 8.59
N LEU A 112 2.17 53.10 8.52
CA LEU A 112 0.82 53.71 8.52
C LEU A 112 0.05 53.54 9.84
N GLN A 113 0.73 53.25 10.96
CA GLN A 113 0.10 53.34 12.28
C GLN A 113 0.32 54.75 12.86
N PRO A 114 -0.66 55.65 12.81
CA PRO A 114 -0.60 56.86 13.62
C PRO A 114 -0.56 56.45 15.09
N THR A 115 0.43 56.98 15.80
CA THR A 115 0.64 56.80 17.23
C THR A 115 -0.52 57.40 18.01
N ASN A 116 -1.62 56.67 18.18
CA ASN A 116 -2.61 56.97 19.21
C ASN A 116 -2.02 56.56 20.56
N LYS A 117 -1.18 57.43 21.11
CA LYS A 117 -0.82 57.47 22.52
C LYS A 117 -2.06 57.89 23.32
N LEU A 118 -2.97 56.95 23.54
CA LEU A 118 -3.96 57.05 24.61
C LEU A 118 -3.47 56.12 25.71
N LEU A 119 -2.69 56.69 26.62
CA LEU A 119 -2.21 56.03 27.83
C LEU A 119 -3.44 55.53 28.62
N PRO A 120 -3.47 54.28 29.09
CA PRO A 120 -4.57 53.80 29.91
C PRO A 120 -4.62 54.58 31.24
N VAL A 121 -5.81 55.07 31.58
CA VAL A 121 -6.18 55.85 32.79
C VAL A 121 -5.76 55.19 34.10
N SER A 122 -5.36 53.92 34.08
CA SER A 122 -4.81 53.19 35.23
C SER A 122 -3.46 53.72 35.72
N GLN A 123 -2.65 54.37 34.88
CA GLN A 123 -1.32 54.85 35.27
C GLN A 123 -1.32 56.28 35.85
N THR A 124 -2.32 57.10 35.57
CA THR A 124 -2.42 58.46 36.14
C THR A 124 -2.87 58.46 37.60
N LEU A 125 -3.70 57.50 38.01
CA LEU A 125 -4.14 57.38 39.41
C LEU A 125 -3.02 56.86 40.32
N LEU A 126 -2.16 55.98 39.81
CA LEU A 126 -1.01 55.45 40.55
C LEU A 126 0.08 56.53 40.74
N ALA A 127 0.25 57.43 39.75
CA ALA A 127 1.17 58.56 39.83
C ALA A 127 0.68 59.72 40.74
N MET A 128 -0.63 59.89 40.94
CA MET A 128 -1.16 60.85 41.92
C MET A 128 -1.13 60.34 43.36
N ALA A 129 -1.22 59.02 43.58
CA ALA A 129 -1.14 58.41 44.91
C ALA A 129 0.29 58.34 45.46
N THR A 130 1.29 58.27 44.59
CA THR A 130 2.70 58.39 44.95
C THR A 130 3.13 59.84 44.79
N GLY A 131 3.06 60.62 45.88
CA GLY A 131 3.46 62.02 45.92
C GLY A 131 4.95 62.23 45.66
N ASN A 132 5.39 62.03 44.42
CA ASN A 132 6.76 62.26 44.00
C ASN A 132 6.77 63.27 42.85
N LYS A 133 7.17 64.49 43.21
CA LYS A 133 7.42 65.61 42.32
C LYS A 133 8.59 65.25 41.40
N LEU A 134 8.30 64.76 40.20
CA LEU A 134 9.26 64.85 39.11
C LEU A 134 9.12 66.23 38.46
N THR A 135 9.76 67.19 39.10
CA THR A 135 10.20 68.46 38.51
C THR A 135 11.17 68.18 37.37
N LEU A 136 10.92 68.77 36.20
CA LEU A 136 11.85 69.32 35.20
C LEU A 136 10.93 69.80 34.04
N GLN A 137 10.37 71.01 34.05
CA GLN A 137 10.99 72.33 33.80
C GLN A 137 11.86 72.36 32.52
N LEU A 138 11.28 73.04 31.52
CA LEU A 138 11.74 73.45 30.17
C LEU A 138 11.73 72.40 29.06
#